data_AF-A0A955YGX6-F1
#
_entry.id   AF-A0A955YGX6-F1
#
_cell.length_a   1.000
_cell.length_b   1.000
_cell.length_c   1.000
_cell.angle_alpha   90.00
_cell.angle_beta   90.00
_cell.angle_gamma   90.00
#
_symmetry.space_group_name_H-M   'P 1'
#
loop_
_entity.id
_entity.type
_entity.pdbx_description
1 polymer ?
#
loop_
_entity_poly.entity_id
_entity_poly.type
_entity_poly.pdbx_seq_one_letter_code
_entity_poly.pdbx_strand_id
1 'polypeptide(L)'
;MSRITASELHRRLVTLDKALAEDPHFAVNLRLQLNSERASDEEVRHVEDVAGIALPDVVATFLRDVAMSAQLCWHLEEDGVERYDTSWGGGTGGLFLLTPAEMIAQRERLLSMTEADPATTRILPFAKDPGAATWLAVYASRFGERIAIVHHDASLDEAEVFKADEFFEGWSRAGFPIEDRWEDQPEELVAYLEDAMGLEPEEFEEDE
;
A
#
# COMPACT_ATOMS: atom_id res chain seq x y z
N MET A 1 -1.81 -22.32 -4.57
CA MET A 1 -1.78 -20.89 -4.18
C MET A 1 -1.16 -20.11 -5.33
N SER A 2 -1.94 -19.24 -5.97
CA SER A 2 -1.48 -18.41 -7.07
C SER A 2 -0.57 -17.31 -6.51
N ARG A 3 0.74 -17.38 -6.74
CA ARG A 3 1.63 -16.25 -6.46
C ARG A 3 1.25 -15.12 -7.39
N ILE A 4 0.81 -14.01 -6.82
CA ILE A 4 0.54 -12.78 -7.56
C ILE A 4 1.81 -12.37 -8.31
N THR A 5 1.66 -12.04 -9.60
CA THR A 5 2.78 -11.63 -10.45
C THR A 5 2.90 -10.10 -10.51
N ALA A 6 4.07 -9.59 -10.88
CA ALA A 6 4.25 -8.16 -11.16
C ALA A 6 3.29 -7.62 -12.23
N SER A 7 3.02 -8.43 -13.27
CA SER A 7 2.06 -8.09 -14.31
C SER A 7 0.63 -8.00 -13.77
N GLU A 8 0.29 -8.83 -12.77
CA GLU A 8 -0.99 -8.78 -12.09
C GLU A 8 -1.13 -7.50 -11.25
N LEU A 9 -0.11 -7.13 -10.48
CA LEU A 9 -0.08 -5.84 -9.77
C LEU A 9 -0.28 -4.66 -10.74
N HIS A 10 0.48 -4.63 -11.84
CA HIS A 10 0.31 -3.59 -12.85
C HIS A 10 -1.10 -3.56 -13.44
N ARG A 11 -1.65 -4.73 -13.78
CA ARG A 11 -3.02 -4.85 -14.31
C ARG A 11 -4.04 -4.28 -13.34
N ARG A 12 -3.96 -4.62 -12.06
CA ARG A 12 -4.88 -4.13 -11.03
C ARG A 12 -4.78 -2.63 -10.80
N LEU A 13 -3.57 -2.06 -10.80
CA LEU A 13 -3.38 -0.61 -10.74
C LEU A 13 -4.04 0.11 -11.93
N VAL A 14 -3.91 -0.45 -13.13
CA VAL A 14 -4.57 0.09 -14.33
C VAL A 14 -6.09 -0.05 -14.25
N THR A 15 -6.61 -1.16 -13.72
CA THR A 15 -8.06 -1.35 -13.52
C THR A 15 -8.61 -0.36 -12.51
N LEU A 16 -7.93 -0.18 -11.37
CA LEU A 16 -8.32 0.77 -10.33
C LEU A 16 -8.33 2.21 -10.87
N ASP A 17 -7.29 2.62 -11.59
CA ASP A 17 -7.22 3.94 -12.24
C ASP A 17 -8.39 4.18 -13.21
N LYS A 18 -8.84 3.14 -13.92
CA LYS A 18 -10.01 3.22 -14.81
C LYS A 18 -11.32 3.31 -14.03
N ALA A 19 -11.52 2.46 -13.03
CA ALA A 19 -12.73 2.47 -12.20
C ALA A 19 -12.91 3.84 -11.53
N LEU A 20 -11.84 4.39 -10.93
CA LEU A 20 -11.84 5.73 -10.35
C LEU A 20 -12.06 6.84 -11.40
N ALA A 21 -11.76 6.61 -12.68
CA ALA A 21 -12.07 7.56 -13.76
C ALA A 21 -13.54 7.60 -14.13
N GLU A 22 -14.21 6.45 -14.01
CA GLU A 22 -15.56 6.21 -14.51
C GLU A 22 -16.60 6.53 -13.43
N ASP A 23 -16.24 6.46 -12.15
CA ASP A 23 -17.10 6.86 -11.05
C ASP A 23 -17.08 8.39 -10.86
N PRO A 24 -18.23 9.08 -11.06
CA PRO A 24 -18.30 10.54 -10.97
C PRO A 24 -18.11 11.09 -9.55
N HIS A 25 -18.18 10.23 -8.52
CA HIS A 25 -17.94 10.63 -7.14
C HIS A 25 -16.45 10.79 -6.83
N PHE A 26 -15.57 10.38 -7.74
CA PHE A 26 -14.12 10.53 -7.58
C PHE A 26 -13.56 11.61 -8.50
N ALA A 27 -12.95 12.64 -7.92
CA ALA A 27 -11.98 13.46 -8.62
C ALA A 27 -10.63 12.75 -8.64
N VAL A 28 -10.19 12.33 -9.82
CA VAL A 28 -8.86 11.76 -9.98
C VAL A 28 -7.83 12.90 -10.03
N ASN A 29 -7.28 13.23 -8.86
CA ASN A 29 -6.22 14.24 -8.70
C ASN A 29 -4.99 13.89 -9.54
N LEU A 30 -4.59 12.61 -9.53
CA LEU A 30 -3.47 12.09 -10.32
C LEU A 30 -3.81 10.70 -10.85
N ARG A 31 -3.95 10.62 -12.18
CA ARG A 31 -4.00 9.34 -12.91
C ARG A 31 -2.80 8.48 -12.55
N LEU A 32 -2.89 7.16 -12.76
CA LEU A 32 -1.76 6.26 -12.60
C LEU A 32 -0.52 6.77 -13.37
N GLN A 33 0.52 7.11 -12.63
CA GLN A 33 1.82 7.49 -13.15
C GLN A 33 2.82 6.38 -12.84
N LEU A 34 3.50 5.90 -13.87
CA LEU A 34 4.58 4.94 -13.73
C LEU A 34 5.89 5.64 -14.05
N ASN A 35 6.91 5.42 -13.22
CA ASN A 35 8.27 5.71 -13.65
C ASN A 35 8.69 4.62 -14.63
N SER A 36 8.85 5.00 -15.91
CA SER A 36 9.16 4.06 -16.99
C SER A 36 10.57 3.44 -16.90
N GLU A 37 11.44 4.00 -16.07
CA GLU A 37 12.69 3.33 -15.70
C GLU A 37 12.41 2.09 -14.87
N ARG A 38 13.42 1.24 -14.69
CA ARG A 38 13.31 -0.01 -13.94
C ARG A 38 14.48 -0.09 -12.98
N ALA A 39 14.22 -0.56 -11.78
CA ALA A 39 15.28 -0.84 -10.83
C ALA A 39 16.15 -1.98 -11.37
N SER A 40 17.46 -1.82 -11.24
CA SER A 40 18.41 -2.90 -11.44
C SER A 40 18.33 -3.92 -10.32
N ASP A 41 18.81 -5.15 -10.57
CA ASP A 41 18.98 -6.16 -9.53
C ASP A 41 19.88 -5.67 -8.38
N GLU A 42 20.84 -4.78 -8.67
CA GLU A 42 21.74 -4.23 -7.67
C GLU A 42 21.04 -3.23 -6.76
N GLU A 43 20.17 -2.37 -7.30
CA GLU A 43 19.37 -1.43 -6.50
C GLU A 43 18.38 -2.15 -5.58
N VAL A 44 17.71 -3.19 -6.09
CA VAL A 44 16.79 -4.01 -5.28
C VAL A 44 17.55 -4.74 -4.17
N ARG A 45 18.68 -5.39 -4.48
CA ARG A 45 19.49 -6.06 -3.45
C ARG A 45 20.05 -5.08 -2.43
N HIS A 46 20.46 -3.90 -2.88
CA HIS A 46 21.01 -2.89 -1.99
C HIS A 46 20.01 -2.48 -0.90
N VAL A 47 18.75 -2.24 -1.27
CA VAL A 47 17.72 -1.88 -0.27
C VAL A 47 17.41 -3.06 0.68
N GLU A 48 17.36 -4.28 0.17
CA GLU A 48 17.16 -5.49 0.99
C GLU A 48 18.31 -5.72 1.97
N ASP A 49 19.54 -5.52 1.54
CA ASP A 49 20.75 -5.64 2.37
C ASP A 49 20.78 -4.55 3.46
N VAL A 50 20.43 -3.31 3.11
CA VAL A 50 20.35 -2.19 4.07
C VAL A 50 19.28 -2.45 5.14
N ALA A 51 18.14 -3.02 4.74
CA ALA A 51 17.04 -3.29 5.65
C ALA A 51 17.17 -4.64 6.39
N GLY A 52 18.01 -5.55 5.90
CA GLY A 52 18.19 -6.90 6.43
C GLY A 52 16.94 -7.79 6.25
N ILE A 53 16.11 -7.47 5.25
CA ILE A 53 14.84 -8.14 4.93
C ILE A 53 14.55 -8.03 3.43
N ALA A 54 14.02 -9.10 2.84
CA ALA A 54 13.66 -9.12 1.42
C ALA A 54 12.37 -8.35 1.15
N LEU A 55 12.25 -7.74 -0.02
CA LEU A 55 10.98 -7.21 -0.49
C LEU A 55 10.01 -8.37 -0.81
N PRO A 56 8.69 -8.12 -0.75
CA PRO A 56 7.74 -9.08 -1.30
C PRO A 56 8.07 -9.36 -2.78
N ASP A 57 8.07 -10.64 -3.18
CA ASP A 57 8.42 -11.07 -4.54
C ASP A 57 7.70 -10.25 -5.62
N VAL A 58 6.42 -9.94 -5.40
CA VAL A 58 5.59 -9.13 -6.30
C VAL A 58 6.13 -7.70 -6.47
N VAL A 59 6.58 -7.06 -5.39
CA VAL A 59 7.16 -5.72 -5.41
C VAL A 59 8.53 -5.74 -6.08
N ALA A 60 9.42 -6.64 -5.64
CA ALA A 60 10.75 -6.77 -6.23
C ALA A 60 10.71 -7.05 -7.73
N THR A 61 9.75 -7.85 -8.19
CA THR A 61 9.56 -8.14 -9.62
C THR A 61 8.92 -6.96 -10.35
N PHE A 62 7.97 -6.24 -9.73
CA PHE A 62 7.38 -5.05 -10.33
C PHE A 62 8.44 -3.96 -10.60
N LEU A 63 9.31 -3.70 -9.62
CA LEU A 63 10.37 -2.69 -9.74
C LEU A 63 11.35 -3.00 -10.88
N ARG A 64 11.63 -4.29 -11.12
CA ARG A 64 12.57 -4.75 -12.14
C ARG A 64 11.97 -4.87 -13.54
N ASP A 65 10.73 -5.33 -13.63
CA ASP A 65 10.15 -5.74 -14.90
C ASP A 65 9.13 -4.75 -15.46
N VAL A 66 8.49 -3.97 -14.58
CA VAL A 66 7.39 -3.06 -14.94
C VAL A 66 7.83 -1.60 -14.86
N ALA A 67 8.10 -1.10 -13.65
CA ALA A 67 8.34 0.32 -13.39
C ALA A 67 9.08 0.52 -12.06
N MET A 68 10.00 1.50 -12.01
CA MET A 68 10.81 1.81 -10.81
C MET A 68 9.98 2.41 -9.67
N SER A 69 8.80 2.95 -9.97
CA SER A 69 7.81 3.40 -9.00
C SER A 69 6.44 3.53 -9.68
N ALA A 70 5.39 3.61 -8.87
CA ALA A 70 4.02 3.82 -9.32
C ALA A 70 3.29 4.77 -8.36
N GLN A 71 2.45 5.64 -8.92
CA GLN A 71 1.70 6.63 -8.17
C GLN A 71 0.27 6.71 -8.68
N LEU A 72 -0.70 6.68 -7.77
CA LEU A 72 -2.12 6.89 -8.06
C LEU A 72 -2.75 7.69 -6.91
N CYS A 73 -3.48 8.77 -7.19
CA CYS A 73 -4.21 9.55 -6.18
C CYS A 73 -5.62 9.87 -6.63
N TRP A 74 -6.55 9.84 -5.68
CA TRP A 74 -7.94 10.17 -5.88
C TRP A 74 -8.48 11.03 -4.73
N HIS A 75 -9.57 11.71 -5.00
CA HIS A 75 -10.36 12.48 -4.05
C HIS A 75 -11.82 12.07 -4.22
N LEU A 76 -12.52 11.87 -3.12
CA LEU A 76 -13.95 11.68 -3.06
C LEU A 76 -14.62 13.04 -2.95
N GLU A 77 -15.43 13.37 -3.94
CA GLU A 77 -16.23 14.58 -4.01
C GLU A 77 -17.36 14.57 -2.96
N GLU A 78 -17.98 15.73 -2.71
CA GLU A 78 -19.04 15.89 -1.70
C GLU A 78 -20.21 14.91 -1.88
N ASP A 79 -20.67 14.68 -3.11
CA ASP A 79 -21.73 13.69 -3.40
C ASP A 79 -21.27 12.25 -3.12
N GLY A 80 -19.96 11.99 -3.22
CA GLY A 80 -19.35 10.71 -2.89
C GLY A 80 -19.27 10.46 -1.40
N VAL A 81 -19.00 11.51 -0.63
CA VAL A 81 -18.97 11.47 0.85
C VAL A 81 -20.31 11.00 1.39
N GLU A 82 -21.42 11.53 0.87
CA GLU A 82 -22.76 11.09 1.24
C GLU A 82 -23.03 9.65 0.81
N ARG A 83 -22.62 9.28 -0.41
CA ARG A 83 -22.84 7.95 -0.98
C ARG A 83 -22.21 6.85 -0.13
N TYR A 84 -20.97 7.04 0.29
CA TYR A 84 -20.21 6.04 1.03
C TYR A 84 -20.32 6.23 2.55
N ASP A 85 -21.22 7.11 3.03
CA ASP A 85 -21.42 7.45 4.44
C ASP A 85 -20.09 7.75 5.17
N THR A 86 -19.18 8.44 4.49
CA THR A 86 -17.94 8.90 5.13
C THR A 86 -18.32 10.05 6.05
N SER A 87 -17.98 9.97 7.33
CA SER A 87 -18.36 10.98 8.33
C SER A 87 -17.68 12.37 8.14
N TRP A 88 -16.95 12.57 7.03
CA TRP A 88 -16.06 13.71 6.82
C TRP A 88 -16.10 14.28 5.40
N GLY A 89 -15.92 15.60 5.27
CA GLY A 89 -16.15 16.43 4.07
C GLY A 89 -15.19 16.25 2.89
N GLY A 90 -14.87 15.02 2.51
CA GLY A 90 -14.10 14.65 1.32
C GLY A 90 -12.92 13.74 1.67
N GLY A 91 -12.96 12.49 1.24
CA GLY A 91 -11.83 11.57 1.38
C GLY A 91 -10.76 11.87 0.33
N THR A 92 -9.49 11.88 0.67
CA THR A 92 -8.42 11.79 -0.34
C THR A 92 -7.61 10.56 -0.03
N GLY A 93 -7.26 9.84 -1.09
CA GLY A 93 -6.40 8.69 -0.94
C GLY A 93 -5.58 8.40 -2.16
N GLY A 94 -4.80 7.34 -2.06
CA GLY A 94 -3.86 7.00 -3.11
C GLY A 94 -2.71 6.21 -2.56
N LEU A 95 -1.77 5.90 -3.44
CA LEU A 95 -0.59 5.14 -3.09
C LEU A 95 0.58 5.50 -3.97
N PHE A 96 1.74 5.65 -3.34
CA PHE A 96 3.03 5.73 -3.99
C PHE A 96 3.82 4.46 -3.67
N LEU A 97 3.99 3.59 -4.67
CA LEU A 97 5.02 2.57 -4.64
C LEU A 97 6.37 3.27 -4.79
N LEU A 98 7.24 3.10 -3.79
CA LEU A 98 8.48 3.83 -3.65
C LEU A 98 9.56 3.31 -4.61
N THR A 99 10.44 4.19 -5.05
CA THR A 99 11.72 3.78 -5.65
C THR A 99 12.65 3.18 -4.58
N PRO A 100 13.65 2.35 -4.95
CA PRO A 100 14.59 1.79 -3.97
C PRO A 100 15.30 2.85 -3.10
N ALA A 101 15.66 4.00 -3.68
CA ALA A 101 16.27 5.10 -2.95
C ALA A 101 15.30 5.72 -1.93
N GLU A 102 14.04 5.90 -2.31
CA GLU A 102 13.00 6.39 -1.39
C GLU A 102 12.69 5.39 -0.29
N MET A 103 12.70 4.08 -0.55
CA MET A 103 12.49 3.06 0.47
C MET A 103 13.52 3.17 1.61
N ILE A 104 14.80 3.40 1.28
CA ILE A 104 15.86 3.62 2.29
C ILE A 104 15.57 4.89 3.10
N ALA A 105 15.27 6.01 2.43
CA ALA A 105 14.97 7.27 3.11
C ALA A 105 13.71 7.18 4.00
N GLN A 106 12.66 6.49 3.52
CA GLN A 106 11.45 6.26 4.29
C GLN A 106 11.70 5.30 5.47
N ARG A 107 12.57 4.31 5.32
CA ARG A 107 12.97 3.43 6.44
C ARG A 107 13.62 4.23 7.57
N GLU A 108 14.58 5.09 7.23
CA GLU A 108 15.25 5.95 8.22
C GLU A 108 14.24 6.85 8.94
N ARG A 109 13.32 7.44 8.18
CA ARG A 109 12.25 8.26 8.75
C ARG A 109 11.33 7.46 9.66
N LEU A 110 10.85 6.30 9.21
CA LEU A 110 9.96 5.43 9.97
C LEU A 110 10.61 5.03 11.30
N LEU A 111 11.84 4.52 11.27
CA LEU A 111 12.58 4.13 12.48
C LEU A 111 12.77 5.29 13.46
N SER A 112 13.04 6.49 12.94
CA SER A 112 13.14 7.69 13.77
C SER A 112 11.82 8.11 14.40
N MET A 113 10.69 7.91 13.71
CA MET A 113 9.37 8.30 14.22
C MET A 113 8.82 7.28 15.22
N THR A 114 9.06 5.99 14.99
CA THR A 114 8.63 4.91 15.90
C THR A 114 9.65 4.62 17.01
N GLU A 115 10.71 5.43 17.14
CA GLU A 115 11.83 5.24 18.08
C GLU A 115 12.46 3.83 18.05
N ALA A 116 12.40 3.16 16.90
CA ALA A 116 12.86 1.79 16.74
C ALA A 116 14.36 1.72 16.47
N ASP A 117 15.06 0.77 17.09
CA ASP A 117 16.51 0.61 16.91
C ASP A 117 16.84 0.09 15.50
N PRO A 118 17.56 0.86 14.66
CA PRO A 118 17.90 0.44 13.30
C PRO A 118 18.76 -0.82 13.21
N ALA A 119 19.52 -1.15 14.26
CA ALA A 119 20.41 -2.31 14.28
C ALA A 119 19.67 -3.64 14.48
N THR A 120 18.49 -3.58 15.10
CA THR A 120 17.70 -4.77 15.45
C THR A 120 16.38 -4.82 14.69
N THR A 121 15.87 -3.68 14.23
CA THR A 121 14.58 -3.57 13.54
C THR A 121 14.73 -3.83 12.05
N ARG A 122 14.17 -4.94 11.60
CA ARG A 122 14.10 -5.33 10.18
C ARG A 122 12.74 -4.96 9.63
N ILE A 123 12.70 -3.78 9.03
CA ILE A 123 11.52 -3.22 8.39
C ILE A 123 11.93 -2.49 7.12
N LEU A 124 11.12 -2.62 6.08
CA LEU A 124 11.34 -1.97 4.80
C LEU A 124 10.02 -1.45 4.23
N PRO A 125 9.75 -0.13 4.29
CA PRO A 125 8.61 0.47 3.63
C PRO A 125 8.78 0.38 2.12
N PHE A 126 7.74 -0.07 1.42
CA PHE A 126 7.73 -0.18 -0.04
C PHE A 126 6.60 0.63 -0.69
N ALA A 127 5.58 1.03 0.07
CA ALA A 127 4.61 2.01 -0.37
C ALA A 127 4.32 3.03 0.73
N LYS A 128 3.87 4.22 0.32
CA LYS A 128 3.54 5.33 1.21
C LYS A 128 2.27 6.02 0.74
N ASP A 129 1.50 6.50 1.70
CA ASP A 129 0.50 7.54 1.44
C ASP A 129 1.18 8.85 1.00
N PRO A 130 0.80 9.50 -0.11
CA PRO A 130 1.28 10.84 -0.43
C PRO A 130 1.02 11.91 0.64
N GLY A 131 -0.15 11.88 1.27
CA GLY A 131 -0.67 12.91 2.16
C GLY A 131 -0.51 12.62 3.65
N ALA A 132 -0.54 11.35 4.06
CA ALA A 132 -0.29 10.97 5.45
C ALA A 132 1.15 10.48 5.69
N ALA A 133 1.49 10.29 6.97
CA ALA A 133 2.69 9.58 7.39
C ALA A 133 2.32 8.12 7.73
N THR A 134 1.85 7.41 6.71
CA THR A 134 1.50 5.98 6.76
C THR A 134 2.27 5.23 5.68
N TRP A 135 2.75 4.03 6.00
CA TRP A 135 3.52 3.17 5.11
C TRP A 135 2.93 1.77 5.05
N LEU A 136 3.08 1.13 3.89
CA LEU A 136 3.11 -0.33 3.81
C LEU A 136 4.55 -0.77 3.82
N ALA A 137 4.88 -1.65 4.76
CA ALA A 137 6.22 -2.14 4.96
C ALA A 137 6.25 -3.66 5.07
N VAL A 138 7.33 -4.27 4.60
CA VAL A 138 7.64 -5.65 4.98
C VAL A 138 8.38 -5.59 6.32
N TYR A 139 7.94 -6.40 7.28
CA TYR A 139 8.44 -6.41 8.65
C TYR A 139 8.75 -7.85 9.08
N ALA A 140 9.93 -8.06 9.69
CA ALA A 140 10.30 -9.37 10.23
C ALA A 140 9.73 -9.51 11.65
N SER A 141 8.64 -10.27 11.76
CA SER A 141 8.04 -10.60 13.05
C SER A 141 8.56 -11.94 13.58
N ARG A 142 8.20 -12.27 14.84
CA ARG A 142 8.42 -13.62 15.40
C ARG A 142 7.72 -14.74 14.61
N PHE A 143 6.75 -14.41 13.77
CA PHE A 143 5.99 -15.34 12.94
C PHE A 143 6.50 -15.39 11.48
N GLY A 144 7.67 -14.80 11.22
CA GLY A 144 8.24 -14.63 9.90
C GLY A 144 7.96 -13.25 9.31
N GLU A 145 8.27 -13.11 8.03
CA GLU A 145 8.04 -11.89 7.26
C GLU A 145 6.54 -11.66 7.07
N ARG A 146 6.14 -10.41 7.21
CA ARG A 146 4.75 -9.95 7.15
C ARG A 146 4.66 -8.60 6.45
N ILE A 147 3.50 -8.29 5.89
CA ILE A 147 3.18 -6.93 5.46
C ILE A 147 2.57 -6.22 6.65
N ALA A 148 3.05 -5.02 6.94
CA ALA A 148 2.60 -4.19 8.03
C ALA A 148 2.09 -2.85 7.48
N ILE A 149 0.93 -2.42 7.95
CA ILE A 149 0.50 -1.02 7.86
C ILE A 149 1.06 -0.30 9.08
N VAL A 150 1.94 0.67 8.84
CA VAL A 150 2.62 1.41 9.91
C VAL A 150 2.20 2.87 9.85
N HIS A 151 1.61 3.34 10.95
CA HIS A 151 1.30 4.74 11.16
C HIS A 151 2.45 5.42 11.91
N HIS A 152 2.73 6.68 11.56
CA HIS A 152 3.80 7.45 12.18
C HIS A 152 3.67 7.72 13.69
N ASP A 153 2.45 7.66 14.21
CA ASP A 153 2.10 7.92 15.60
C ASP A 153 1.83 6.63 16.39
N ALA A 154 1.89 5.47 15.72
CA ALA A 154 1.72 4.16 16.34
C ALA A 154 3.07 3.49 16.59
N SER A 155 3.13 2.68 17.66
CA SER A 155 4.28 1.80 17.86
C SER A 155 4.28 0.67 16.83
N LEU A 156 5.45 0.10 16.52
CA LEU A 156 5.53 -1.07 15.62
C LEU A 156 4.77 -2.29 16.15
N ASP A 157 4.58 -2.38 17.47
CA ASP A 157 3.81 -3.45 18.12
C ASP A 157 2.29 -3.31 17.88
N GLU A 158 1.83 -2.13 17.46
CA GLU A 158 0.43 -1.81 17.13
C GLU A 158 0.18 -1.82 15.62
N ALA A 159 1.18 -2.11 14.79
CA ALA A 159 1.00 -2.20 13.36
C ALA A 159 0.00 -3.31 13.00
N GLU A 160 -0.89 -3.06 12.05
CA GLU A 160 -1.75 -4.11 11.49
C GLU A 160 -0.90 -5.00 10.57
N VAL A 161 -1.03 -6.33 10.70
CA VAL A 161 -0.10 -7.28 10.11
C VAL A 161 -0.81 -8.36 9.29
N PHE A 162 -0.40 -8.49 8.03
CA PHE A 162 -0.89 -9.46 7.04
C PHE A 162 0.20 -10.46 6.68
N LYS A 163 -0.18 -11.65 6.21
CA LYS A 163 0.81 -12.57 5.62
C LYS A 163 1.43 -11.94 4.37
N ALA A 164 2.67 -12.35 4.05
CA ALA A 164 3.39 -11.79 2.90
C ALA A 164 2.68 -12.07 1.55
N ASP A 165 1.91 -13.15 1.47
CA ASP A 165 1.09 -13.53 0.30
C ASP A 165 -0.29 -12.86 0.28
N GLU A 166 -0.72 -12.24 1.38
CA GLU A 166 -1.93 -11.39 1.51
C GLU A 166 -1.61 -9.94 1.12
N PHE A 167 -0.62 -9.73 0.23
CA PHE A 167 -0.13 -8.42 -0.18
C PHE A 167 -1.27 -7.46 -0.61
N PHE A 168 -2.22 -7.94 -1.41
CA PHE A 168 -3.30 -7.08 -1.89
C PHE A 168 -4.36 -6.80 -0.83
N GLU A 169 -4.56 -7.69 0.13
CA GLU A 169 -5.45 -7.42 1.27
C GLU A 169 -4.83 -6.35 2.17
N GLY A 170 -3.54 -6.50 2.50
CA GLY A 170 -2.81 -5.47 3.21
C GLY A 170 -2.77 -4.16 2.43
N TRP A 171 -2.69 -4.20 1.10
CA TRP A 171 -2.69 -3.02 0.24
C TRP A 171 -4.07 -2.38 0.06
N SER A 172 -5.14 -3.17 -0.08
CA SER A 172 -6.52 -2.67 -0.16
C SER A 172 -6.93 -2.05 1.15
N ARG A 173 -6.62 -2.74 2.26
CA ARG A 173 -6.80 -2.24 3.61
C ARG A 173 -5.85 -1.11 3.99
N ALA A 174 -4.82 -0.85 3.19
CA ALA A 174 -4.05 0.35 3.43
C ALA A 174 -4.80 1.60 2.99
N GLY A 175 -5.71 1.48 2.00
CA GLY A 175 -6.33 2.52 1.16
C GLY A 175 -6.18 3.95 1.66
N PHE A 176 -4.97 4.48 1.50
CA PHE A 176 -4.46 5.45 2.46
C PHE A 176 -5.22 6.77 2.50
N PRO A 177 -5.82 7.15 3.64
CA PRO A 177 -6.44 8.46 3.82
C PRO A 177 -5.37 9.50 4.18
N ILE A 178 -5.38 10.64 3.50
CA ILE A 178 -4.44 11.75 3.75
C ILE A 178 -4.52 12.29 5.19
N GLU A 179 -5.60 12.03 5.94
CA GLU A 179 -5.85 12.67 7.25
C GLU A 179 -6.23 11.72 8.41
N ASP A 180 -6.84 10.56 8.19
CA ASP A 180 -7.31 9.63 9.25
C ASP A 180 -6.78 8.19 9.09
N ARG A 181 -6.98 7.33 10.10
CA ARG A 181 -6.59 5.90 10.04
C ARG A 181 -7.57 5.13 9.15
N TRP A 182 -7.09 4.07 8.50
CA TRP A 182 -7.93 3.24 7.62
C TRP A 182 -9.10 2.58 8.35
N GLU A 183 -8.93 2.25 9.64
CA GLU A 183 -9.97 1.69 10.52
C GLU A 183 -11.23 2.58 10.59
N ASP A 184 -11.12 3.85 10.19
CA ASP A 184 -12.20 4.84 10.15
C ASP A 184 -12.84 4.97 8.74
N GLN A 185 -12.38 4.22 7.73
CA GLN A 185 -12.96 4.23 6.38
C GLN A 185 -14.26 3.39 6.32
N PRO A 186 -15.32 3.89 5.65
CA PRO A 186 -16.55 3.12 5.51
C PRO A 186 -16.36 1.84 4.71
N GLU A 187 -16.95 0.75 5.21
CA GLU A 187 -16.87 -0.59 4.60
C GLU A 187 -17.28 -0.60 3.12
N GLU A 188 -18.24 0.24 2.71
CA GLU A 188 -18.70 0.32 1.31
C GLU A 188 -17.63 0.91 0.37
N LEU A 189 -16.85 1.88 0.85
CA LEU A 189 -15.73 2.44 0.08
C LEU A 189 -14.60 1.41 -0.06
N VAL A 190 -14.32 0.68 1.03
CA VAL A 190 -13.36 -0.43 1.01
C VAL A 190 -13.76 -1.47 -0.01
N ALA A 191 -15.00 -1.96 0.08
CA ALA A 191 -15.52 -2.97 -0.83
C ALA A 191 -15.48 -2.52 -2.30
N TYR A 192 -15.77 -1.25 -2.57
CA TYR A 192 -15.65 -0.67 -3.91
C TYR A 192 -14.20 -0.72 -4.43
N LEU A 193 -13.23 -0.31 -3.61
CA LEU A 193 -11.81 -0.34 -4.00
C LEU A 193 -11.30 -1.76 -4.21
N GLU A 194 -11.75 -2.71 -3.38
CA GLU A 194 -11.42 -4.13 -3.50
C GLU A 194 -12.00 -4.74 -4.79
N ASP A 195 -13.27 -4.49 -5.08
CA ASP A 195 -13.93 -4.91 -6.32
C ASP A 195 -13.24 -4.29 -7.56
N ALA A 196 -12.92 -3.00 -7.51
CA ALA A 196 -12.20 -2.31 -8.58
C ALA A 196 -10.80 -2.89 -8.83
N MET A 197 -10.14 -3.44 -7.80
CA MET A 197 -8.88 -4.16 -7.93
C MET A 197 -9.06 -5.63 -8.32
N GLY A 198 -10.29 -6.13 -8.42
CA GLY A 198 -10.61 -7.53 -8.70
C GLY A 198 -10.17 -8.46 -7.58
N LEU A 199 -10.32 -8.03 -6.33
CA LEU A 199 -10.23 -8.91 -5.17
C LEU A 199 -11.57 -9.63 -5.01
N GLU A 200 -11.52 -10.96 -4.92
CA GLU A 200 -12.73 -11.73 -4.63
C GLU A 200 -13.12 -11.47 -3.18
N PRO A 201 -14.40 -11.23 -2.87
CA PRO A 201 -14.84 -11.14 -1.48
C PRO A 201 -14.53 -12.46 -0.79
N GLU A 202 -14.01 -12.41 0.44
CA GLU A 202 -13.86 -13.62 1.24
C GLU A 202 -15.25 -14.24 1.40
N GLU A 203 -15.46 -15.43 0.82
CA GLU A 203 -16.60 -16.26 1.19
C GLU A 203 -16.38 -16.64 2.66
N PHE A 204 -16.99 -15.89 3.56
CA PHE A 204 -17.15 -16.33 4.93
C PHE A 204 -17.99 -17.61 4.87
N GLU A 205 -17.34 -18.77 4.97
CA GLU A 205 -18.02 -19.97 5.43
C GLU A 205 -18.51 -19.64 6.85
N GLU A 206 -19.78 -19.25 6.97
CA GLU A 206 -20.47 -19.25 8.25
C GLU A 206 -20.39 -20.68 8.79
N ASP A 207 -19.50 -20.91 9.76
CA ASP A 207 -19.47 -22.13 10.55
C ASP A 207 -20.83 -22.27 11.26
N GLU A 208 -21.77 -23.00 10.64
CA GLU A 208 -22.99 -23.52 11.29
C GLU A 208 -22.70 -24.68 12.26
#